data_AF-A0A934F3Z8-F1
#
_entry.id   AF-A0A934F3Z8-F1
#
_cell.length_a   1.000
_cell.length_b   1.000
_cell.length_c   1.000
_cell.angle_alpha   90.00
_cell.angle_beta   90.00
_cell.angle_gamma   90.00
#
_symmetry.space_group_name_H-M   'P 1'
#
loop_
_entity.id
_entity.type
_entity.pdbx_description
1 polymer ?
#
loop_
_entity_poly.entity_id
_entity_poly.type
_entity_poly.pdbx_seq_one_letter_code
_entity_poly.pdbx_strand_id
1 'polypeptide(L)'
;MDTPSPIPPTPDPFPRRTGYVLAGLSLGFAGLLALFAADPGLWGRPPARPAVPPVDVKFLDTAPWRRSYADLVAAKEDLSDFDCYACHEKNKPPPIRYDANHRIILPKEHSNFSMAHGSHDRNNQCYNCHNESNLVTLQARDGRELKFDNSVPLCGSCHGPTYRDWEGGAHGRTSGHWDAKSGPSRRLVCVNCHDPHQPRIPGRAAAPGPRSLREETPPAVPVPPTSTR
;
A
#
# COMPACT_ATOMS: atom_id res chain seq x y z
N MET A 1 -35.35 -83.37 30.79
CA MET A 1 -34.58 -82.43 29.96
C MET A 1 -35.46 -81.21 29.81
N ASP A 2 -35.07 -80.13 30.50
CA ASP A 2 -35.87 -78.94 30.73
C ASP A 2 -36.06 -78.12 29.44
N THR A 3 -37.30 -77.74 29.16
CA THR A 3 -37.62 -76.73 28.14
C THR A 3 -37.25 -75.34 28.67
N PRO A 4 -36.47 -74.54 27.92
CA PRO A 4 -36.13 -73.18 28.34
C PRO A 4 -37.37 -72.29 28.34
N SER A 5 -37.55 -71.54 29.43
CA SER A 5 -38.60 -70.52 29.57
C SER A 5 -38.44 -69.41 28.53
N PRO A 6 -39.56 -68.82 28.03
CA PRO A 6 -39.52 -67.73 27.07
C PRO A 6 -38.89 -66.47 27.67
N ILE A 7 -38.04 -65.81 26.88
CA ILE A 7 -37.43 -64.52 27.20
C ILE A 7 -38.53 -63.43 27.18
N PRO A 8 -38.63 -62.56 28.20
CA PRO A 8 -39.63 -61.49 28.20
C PRO A 8 -39.35 -60.46 27.09
N PRO A 9 -40.39 -59.84 26.51
CA PRO A 9 -40.21 -58.80 25.50
C PRO A 9 -39.44 -57.61 26.09
N THR A 10 -38.43 -57.14 25.37
CA THR A 10 -37.70 -55.92 25.72
C THR A 10 -38.64 -54.72 25.69
N PRO A 11 -38.63 -53.84 26.71
CA PRO A 11 -39.46 -52.64 26.71
C PRO A 11 -39.13 -51.77 25.49
N ASP A 12 -40.19 -51.25 24.88
CA ASP A 12 -40.14 -50.39 23.69
C ASP A 12 -39.17 -49.22 23.95
N PRO A 13 -38.08 -49.06 23.17
CA PRO A 13 -36.99 -48.14 23.49
C PRO A 13 -37.40 -46.66 23.49
N PHE A 14 -38.61 -46.35 23.02
CA PHE A 14 -39.16 -45.00 23.00
C PHE A 14 -40.54 -44.96 23.65
N PRO A 15 -40.68 -44.41 24.88
CA PRO A 15 -41.99 -44.25 25.48
C PRO A 15 -42.85 -43.36 24.59
N ARG A 16 -44.11 -43.75 24.33
CA ARG A 16 -45.04 -43.04 23.42
C ARG A 16 -45.09 -41.51 23.61
N ARG A 17 -44.84 -41.02 24.83
CA ARG A 17 -44.72 -39.59 25.17
C ARG A 17 -43.61 -38.88 24.39
N THR A 18 -42.44 -39.50 24.21
CA THR A 18 -41.32 -38.92 23.47
C THR A 18 -41.67 -38.72 21.99
N GLY A 19 -42.38 -39.68 21.39
CA GLY A 19 -42.86 -39.56 20.00
C GLY A 19 -43.83 -38.39 19.80
N TYR A 20 -44.77 -38.19 20.73
CA TYR A 20 -45.69 -37.05 20.66
C TYR A 20 -44.99 -35.70 20.85
N VAL A 21 -43.99 -35.62 21.73
CA VAL A 21 -43.20 -34.40 21.93
C VAL A 21 -42.40 -34.06 20.67
N LEU A 22 -41.73 -35.04 20.05
CA LEU A 22 -40.96 -34.82 18.81
C LEU A 22 -41.87 -34.44 17.63
N ALA A 23 -43.05 -35.06 17.51
CA ALA A 23 -44.02 -34.69 16.48
C ALA A 23 -44.53 -33.24 16.70
N GLY A 24 -44.85 -32.87 17.95
CA GLY A 24 -45.26 -31.51 18.29
C GLY A 24 -44.19 -30.47 17.98
N LEU A 25 -42.93 -30.74 18.34
CA LEU A 25 -41.80 -29.86 18.01
C LEU A 25 -41.59 -29.75 16.49
N SER A 26 -41.67 -30.86 15.77
CA SER A 26 -41.52 -30.88 14.30
C SER A 26 -42.59 -30.05 13.61
N LEU A 27 -43.85 -30.18 14.05
CA LEU A 27 -44.95 -29.34 13.58
C LEU A 27 -44.75 -27.87 13.94
N GLY A 28 -44.25 -27.58 15.14
CA GLY A 28 -43.88 -26.22 15.55
C GLY A 28 -42.81 -25.59 14.67
N PHE A 29 -41.72 -26.31 14.39
CA PHE A 29 -40.65 -25.83 13.50
C PHE A 29 -41.12 -25.69 12.05
N ALA A 30 -41.96 -26.60 11.55
CA ALA A 30 -42.56 -26.48 10.22
C ALA A 30 -43.47 -25.25 10.11
N GLY A 31 -44.25 -24.96 11.16
CA GLY A 31 -45.08 -23.76 11.25
C GLY A 31 -44.25 -22.48 11.25
N LEU A 32 -43.16 -22.44 12.02
CA LEU A 32 -42.22 -21.31 12.02
C LEU A 32 -41.57 -21.13 10.64
N LEU A 33 -41.11 -22.22 10.01
CA LEU A 33 -40.53 -22.16 8.67
C LEU A 33 -41.51 -21.61 7.64
N ALA A 34 -42.78 -22.04 7.70
CA ALA A 34 -43.84 -21.52 6.83
C ALA A 34 -44.10 -20.03 7.07
N LEU A 35 -44.11 -19.57 8.33
CA LEU A 35 -44.25 -18.15 8.68
C LEU A 35 -43.07 -17.32 8.13
N PHE A 36 -41.83 -17.79 8.33
CA PHE A 36 -40.65 -17.14 7.76
C PHE A 36 -40.72 -17.13 6.23
N ALA A 37 -41.13 -18.21 5.57
CA ALA A 37 -41.23 -18.26 4.12
C ALA A 37 -42.35 -17.36 3.54
N ALA A 38 -43.45 -17.18 4.27
CA ALA A 38 -44.63 -16.45 3.81
C ALA A 38 -44.55 -14.93 4.05
N ASP A 39 -43.78 -14.47 5.03
CA ASP A 39 -43.63 -13.05 5.34
C ASP A 39 -42.19 -12.56 5.11
N PRO A 40 -41.90 -11.92 3.95
CA PRO A 40 -40.62 -11.27 3.69
C PRO A 40 -40.29 -10.14 4.68
N GLY A 41 -41.28 -9.63 5.42
CA GLY A 41 -41.11 -8.66 6.50
C GLY A 41 -40.39 -9.24 7.72
N LEU A 42 -40.54 -10.55 8.00
CA LEU A 42 -39.80 -11.26 9.05
C LEU A 42 -38.31 -11.43 8.70
N TRP A 43 -37.93 -11.31 7.43
CA TRP A 43 -36.54 -11.41 6.98
C TRP A 43 -35.75 -10.12 7.21
N GLY A 44 -36.40 -9.06 7.71
CA GLY A 44 -35.81 -7.74 7.87
C GLY A 44 -35.57 -7.09 6.51
N ARG A 45 -36.15 -5.91 6.28
CA ARG A 45 -35.80 -5.14 5.09
C ARG A 45 -34.41 -4.55 5.31
N PRO A 46 -33.44 -4.75 4.40
CA PRO A 46 -32.19 -4.02 4.50
C PRO A 46 -32.51 -2.52 4.50
N PRO A 47 -31.93 -1.74 5.41
CA PRO A 47 -32.16 -0.30 5.43
C PRO A 47 -31.77 0.29 4.08
N ALA A 48 -32.55 1.27 3.62
CA ALA A 48 -32.22 2.00 2.40
C ALA A 48 -30.82 2.58 2.55
N ARG A 49 -29.89 2.20 1.65
CA ARG A 49 -28.53 2.70 1.68
C ARG A 49 -28.56 4.17 1.21
N PRO A 50 -28.06 5.12 2.00
CA PRO A 50 -27.95 6.50 1.55
C PRO A 50 -27.06 6.58 0.30
N ALA A 51 -27.45 7.39 -0.67
CA ALA A 51 -26.64 7.62 -1.87
C ALA A 51 -25.32 8.29 -1.48
N VAL A 52 -24.20 7.63 -1.76
CA VAL A 52 -22.86 8.12 -1.47
C VAL A 52 -22.37 8.86 -2.71
N PRO A 53 -22.30 10.21 -2.73
CA PRO A 53 -21.66 10.92 -3.83
C PRO A 53 -20.21 10.46 -4.01
N PRO A 54 -19.74 10.34 -5.26
CA PRO A 54 -18.37 9.96 -5.55
C PRO A 54 -17.39 10.98 -4.97
N VAL A 55 -16.23 10.49 -4.52
CA VAL A 55 -15.12 11.35 -4.11
C VAL A 55 -14.49 12.02 -5.32
N ASP A 56 -13.88 13.19 -5.11
CA ASP A 56 -13.10 13.88 -6.13
C ASP A 56 -12.03 12.94 -6.73
N VAL A 57 -11.96 12.90 -8.06
CA VAL A 57 -11.07 12.02 -8.84
C VAL A 57 -9.60 12.20 -8.48
N LYS A 58 -9.20 13.36 -7.94
CA LYS A 58 -7.83 13.59 -7.47
C LYS A 58 -7.39 12.60 -6.38
N PHE A 59 -8.34 12.05 -5.61
CA PHE A 59 -8.05 11.05 -4.58
C PHE A 59 -7.93 9.63 -5.12
N LEU A 60 -8.24 9.42 -6.41
CA LEU A 60 -8.15 8.13 -7.09
C LEU A 60 -6.83 7.98 -7.86
N ASP A 61 -5.99 9.01 -7.88
CA ASP A 61 -4.71 8.96 -8.59
C ASP A 61 -3.77 7.94 -7.95
N THR A 62 -3.38 6.95 -8.75
CA THR A 62 -2.46 5.89 -8.35
C THR A 62 -1.03 6.20 -8.78
N ALA A 63 -0.74 7.35 -9.39
CA ALA A 63 0.62 7.73 -9.72
C ALA A 63 1.51 7.81 -8.46
N PRO A 64 2.76 7.32 -8.53
CA PRO A 64 3.75 7.61 -7.51
C PRO A 64 4.02 9.12 -7.45
N TRP A 65 4.66 9.58 -6.37
CA TRP A 65 5.11 10.98 -6.31
C TRP A 65 6.08 11.34 -7.42
N ARG A 66 6.88 10.37 -7.84
CA ARG A 66 7.96 10.55 -8.79
C ARG A 66 8.09 9.33 -9.71
N ARG A 67 8.55 9.60 -10.92
CA ARG A 67 9.09 8.58 -11.80
C ARG A 67 10.55 8.36 -11.46
N SER A 68 10.92 7.10 -11.27
CA SER A 68 12.29 6.67 -11.06
C SER A 68 13.04 6.54 -12.39
N TYR A 69 14.37 6.51 -12.35
CA TYR A 69 15.19 6.19 -13.52
C TYR A 69 14.78 4.84 -14.14
N ALA A 70 14.50 3.83 -13.31
CA ALA A 70 14.02 2.53 -13.77
C ALA A 70 12.69 2.64 -14.57
N ASP A 71 11.79 3.55 -14.17
CA ASP A 71 10.54 3.77 -14.89
C ASP A 71 10.76 4.46 -16.24
N LEU A 72 11.74 5.35 -16.35
CA LEU A 72 12.12 6.00 -17.59
C LEU A 72 12.76 4.99 -18.57
N VAL A 73 13.68 4.15 -18.06
CA VAL A 73 14.28 3.05 -18.81
C VAL A 73 13.22 2.08 -19.33
N ALA A 74 12.31 1.62 -18.47
CA ALA A 74 11.24 0.71 -18.86
C ALA A 74 10.30 1.30 -19.92
N ALA A 75 10.07 2.61 -19.86
CA ALA A 75 9.28 3.34 -20.83
C ALA A 75 10.05 3.71 -22.12
N LYS A 76 11.36 3.44 -22.18
CA LYS A 76 12.26 3.83 -23.28
C LYS A 76 12.22 5.34 -23.56
N GLU A 77 12.18 6.13 -22.50
CA GLU A 77 12.19 7.58 -22.60
C GLU A 77 13.59 8.14 -22.83
N ASP A 78 13.65 9.44 -23.08
CA ASP A 78 14.90 10.17 -23.16
C ASP A 78 15.61 10.17 -21.80
N LEU A 79 16.89 9.81 -21.80
CA LEU A 79 17.75 9.72 -20.63
C LEU A 79 18.96 10.65 -20.74
N SER A 80 18.95 11.62 -21.68
CA SER A 80 20.03 12.58 -21.86
C SER A 80 20.35 13.36 -20.59
N ASP A 81 19.34 13.63 -19.75
CA ASP A 81 19.51 14.30 -18.44
C ASP A 81 20.39 13.51 -17.47
N PHE A 82 20.63 12.23 -17.74
CA PHE A 82 21.49 11.34 -16.95
C PHE A 82 22.84 11.05 -17.64
N ASP A 83 23.12 11.66 -18.79
CA ASP A 83 24.45 11.57 -19.42
C ASP A 83 25.43 12.51 -18.71
N CYS A 84 25.95 12.05 -17.57
CA CYS A 84 26.90 12.79 -16.76
C CYS A 84 28.16 13.20 -17.56
N TYR A 85 28.53 12.41 -18.57
CA TYR A 85 29.74 12.62 -19.36
C TYR A 85 29.55 13.59 -20.53
N ALA A 86 28.33 14.09 -20.76
CA ALA A 86 28.10 15.22 -21.66
C ALA A 86 28.85 16.48 -21.16
N CYS A 87 29.01 16.62 -19.84
CA CYS A 87 29.70 17.74 -19.21
C CYS A 87 30.95 17.31 -18.40
N HIS A 88 30.99 16.09 -17.86
CA HIS A 88 32.12 15.61 -17.06
C HIS A 88 33.09 14.74 -17.85
N GLU A 89 34.37 14.83 -17.53
CA GLU A 89 35.38 14.00 -18.16
C GLU A 89 35.49 12.64 -17.46
N LYS A 90 35.52 11.55 -18.24
CA LYS A 90 35.73 10.20 -17.70
C LYS A 90 37.05 10.12 -16.94
N ASN A 91 37.05 9.39 -15.82
CA ASN A 91 38.20 9.22 -14.91
C ASN A 91 38.74 10.53 -14.28
N LYS A 92 37.97 11.63 -14.33
CA LYS A 92 38.28 12.86 -13.61
C LYS A 92 37.07 13.30 -12.79
N PRO A 93 36.88 12.75 -11.59
CA PRO A 93 35.74 13.08 -10.75
C PRO A 93 35.68 14.58 -10.45
N PRO A 94 34.50 15.21 -10.56
CA PRO A 94 34.32 16.60 -10.17
C PRO A 94 34.73 16.84 -8.71
N PRO A 95 35.51 17.89 -8.42
CA PRO A 95 35.88 18.21 -7.05
C PRO A 95 34.66 18.73 -6.28
N ILE A 96 34.47 18.22 -5.07
CA ILE A 96 33.42 18.71 -4.16
C ILE A 96 33.94 19.93 -3.41
N ARG A 97 33.16 21.01 -3.43
CA ARG A 97 33.47 22.26 -2.71
C ARG A 97 32.52 22.46 -1.54
N TYR A 98 33.04 23.06 -0.47
CA TYR A 98 32.30 23.30 0.75
C TYR A 98 32.31 24.78 1.12
N ASP A 99 31.24 25.24 1.78
CA ASP A 99 31.16 26.55 2.39
C ASP A 99 31.84 26.59 3.78
N ALA A 100 31.81 27.75 4.44
CA ALA A 100 32.38 27.92 5.79
C ALA A 100 31.74 27.02 6.87
N ASN A 101 30.53 26.51 6.61
CA ASN A 101 29.78 25.65 7.50
C ASN A 101 29.90 24.16 7.12
N HIS A 102 30.84 23.79 6.24
CA HIS A 102 31.01 22.42 5.72
C HIS A 102 29.79 21.88 4.96
N ARG A 103 28.97 22.75 4.37
CA ARG A 103 27.90 22.35 3.44
C ARG A 103 28.40 22.38 2.01
N ILE A 104 27.89 21.49 1.19
CA ILE A 104 28.29 21.42 -0.22
C ILE A 104 27.75 22.60 -0.98
N ILE A 105 28.63 23.20 -1.78
CA ILE A 105 28.28 24.24 -2.72
C ILE A 105 27.85 23.53 -4.02
N LEU A 106 26.55 23.60 -4.33
CA LEU A 106 26.03 23.03 -5.59
C LEU A 106 26.53 23.87 -6.77
N PRO A 107 27.10 23.24 -7.82
CA PRO A 107 27.35 23.90 -9.08
C PRO A 107 26.06 24.46 -9.67
N LYS A 108 26.15 25.57 -10.41
CA LYS A 108 24.97 26.22 -11.03
C LYS A 108 24.28 25.29 -12.02
N GLU A 109 25.05 24.44 -12.68
CA GLU A 109 24.60 23.43 -13.63
C GLU A 109 23.71 22.36 -12.98
N HIS A 110 23.80 22.20 -11.65
CA HIS A 110 23.02 21.25 -10.86
C HIS A 110 22.01 21.94 -9.92
N SER A 111 21.53 23.14 -10.27
CA SER A 111 20.65 23.94 -9.41
C SER A 111 19.19 23.48 -9.34
N ASN A 112 18.83 22.38 -10.03
CA ASN A 112 17.46 21.85 -10.09
C ASN A 112 17.07 20.97 -8.89
N PHE A 113 18.00 20.73 -7.97
CA PHE A 113 17.74 20.02 -6.72
C PHE A 113 18.40 20.72 -5.54
N SER A 114 18.05 20.29 -4.33
CA SER A 114 18.68 20.72 -3.08
C SER A 114 19.27 19.52 -2.38
N MET A 115 20.37 19.71 -1.64
CA MET A 115 20.96 18.64 -0.83
C MET A 115 20.43 18.74 0.60
N ALA A 116 19.49 17.87 0.93
CA ALA A 116 18.81 17.80 2.22
C ALA A 116 18.52 16.33 2.61
N HIS A 117 19.51 15.45 2.43
CA HIS A 117 19.43 14.03 2.76
C HIS A 117 19.68 13.81 4.26
N GLY A 118 18.73 14.24 5.09
CA GLY A 118 18.75 14.09 6.55
C GLY A 118 19.01 15.38 7.30
N SER A 119 18.78 15.38 8.62
CA SER A 119 18.80 16.58 9.47
C SER A 119 20.20 17.13 9.80
N HIS A 120 21.25 16.37 9.50
CA HIS A 120 22.62 16.68 9.91
C HIS A 120 23.59 16.86 8.73
N ASP A 121 23.07 16.97 7.50
CA ASP A 121 23.85 17.16 6.26
C ASP A 121 24.92 16.09 5.96
N ARG A 122 25.05 15.03 6.77
CA ARG A 122 26.10 14.00 6.66
C ARG A 122 26.05 13.20 5.36
N ASN A 123 24.85 12.97 4.83
CA ASN A 123 24.64 12.26 3.58
C ASN A 123 24.50 13.20 2.38
N ASN A 124 24.79 14.50 2.54
CA ASN A 124 24.68 15.46 1.44
C ASN A 124 25.86 15.40 0.46
N GLN A 125 26.91 14.61 0.74
CA GLN A 125 28.02 14.42 -0.19
C GLN A 125 27.66 13.50 -1.35
N CYS A 126 27.92 13.95 -2.58
CA CYS A 126 27.48 13.31 -3.82
C CYS A 126 27.93 11.84 -3.91
N TYR A 127 29.19 11.60 -3.59
CA TYR A 127 29.85 10.29 -3.58
C TYR A 127 29.53 9.42 -2.36
N ASN A 128 28.66 9.85 -1.45
CA ASN A 128 28.03 8.93 -0.50
C ASN A 128 27.07 7.96 -1.20
N CYS A 129 26.62 8.31 -2.41
CA CYS A 129 25.64 7.54 -3.17
C CYS A 129 26.10 7.28 -4.62
N HIS A 130 26.70 8.29 -5.26
CA HIS A 130 27.27 8.14 -6.60
C HIS A 130 28.66 7.53 -6.54
N ASN A 131 29.01 6.75 -7.56
CA ASN A 131 30.36 6.22 -7.67
C ASN A 131 31.30 7.31 -8.21
N GLU A 132 32.31 7.68 -7.43
CA GLU A 132 33.29 8.71 -7.82
C GLU A 132 34.10 8.32 -9.06
N SER A 133 34.37 7.03 -9.24
CA SER A 133 35.12 6.52 -10.40
C SER A 133 34.25 6.34 -11.65
N ASN A 134 32.93 6.25 -11.47
CA ASN A 134 31.98 6.01 -12.56
C ASN A 134 30.66 6.75 -12.30
N LEU A 135 30.53 7.97 -12.82
CA LEU A 135 29.40 8.86 -12.54
C LEU A 135 28.05 8.31 -13.04
N VAL A 136 28.06 7.35 -13.97
CA VAL A 136 26.85 6.69 -14.45
C VAL A 136 26.42 5.51 -13.57
N THR A 137 27.09 5.30 -12.43
CA THR A 137 26.73 4.30 -11.43
C THR A 137 26.71 4.87 -10.02
N LEU A 138 26.12 4.07 -9.15
CA LEU A 138 25.98 4.29 -7.72
C LEU A 138 26.95 3.36 -6.99
N GLN A 139 27.34 3.72 -5.78
CA GLN A 139 28.19 2.88 -4.94
C GLN A 139 27.53 2.67 -3.57
N ALA A 140 27.24 1.41 -3.24
CA ALA A 140 26.76 1.05 -1.90
C ALA A 140 27.89 1.19 -0.86
N ARG A 141 27.54 1.28 0.44
CA ARG A 141 28.52 1.41 1.53
C ARG A 141 29.50 0.23 1.65
N ASP A 142 29.17 -0.92 1.09
CA ASP A 142 30.04 -2.10 1.00
C ASP A 142 30.95 -2.09 -0.24
N GLY A 143 30.94 -0.99 -1.01
CA GLY A 143 31.76 -0.80 -2.20
C GLY A 143 31.17 -1.35 -3.49
N ARG A 144 30.04 -2.09 -3.44
CA ARG A 144 29.40 -2.62 -4.65
C ARG A 144 28.94 -1.50 -5.57
N GLU A 145 29.25 -1.66 -6.85
CA GLU A 145 28.75 -0.80 -7.92
C GLU A 145 27.33 -1.21 -8.33
N LEU A 146 26.44 -0.23 -8.44
CA LEU A 146 25.03 -0.41 -8.75
C LEU A 146 24.63 0.53 -9.89
N LYS A 147 23.75 0.07 -10.77
CA LYS A 147 23.16 0.93 -11.81
C LYS A 147 22.07 1.82 -11.21
N PHE A 148 21.76 2.95 -11.85
CA PHE A 148 20.69 3.87 -11.43
C PHE A 148 19.30 3.22 -11.37
N ASP A 149 19.02 2.24 -12.23
CA ASP A 149 17.77 1.46 -12.22
C ASP A 149 17.69 0.44 -11.07
N ASN A 150 18.79 0.23 -10.34
CA ASN A 150 18.89 -0.65 -9.19
C ASN A 150 19.29 0.13 -7.93
N SER A 151 18.56 1.20 -7.62
CA SER A 151 18.86 2.07 -6.48
C SER A 151 18.47 1.48 -5.11
N VAL A 152 17.64 0.42 -5.06
CA VAL A 152 17.10 -0.08 -3.78
C VAL A 152 18.20 -0.65 -2.86
N PRO A 153 19.15 -1.48 -3.35
CA PRO A 153 20.26 -1.96 -2.53
C PRO A 153 21.18 -0.83 -2.04
N LEU A 154 21.31 0.27 -2.81
CA LEU A 154 22.04 1.46 -2.36
C LEU A 154 21.37 2.03 -1.09
N CYS A 155 20.06 2.27 -1.13
CA CYS A 155 19.32 2.80 0.01
C CYS A 155 19.40 1.85 1.22
N GLY A 156 19.30 0.54 0.98
CA GLY A 156 19.42 -0.49 2.01
C GLY A 156 20.79 -0.56 2.71
N SER A 157 21.85 -0.03 2.07
CA SER A 157 23.18 0.03 2.70
C SER A 157 23.26 0.93 3.94
N CYS A 158 22.26 1.80 4.15
CA CYS A 158 22.11 2.62 5.36
C CYS A 158 20.73 2.46 6.03
N HIS A 159 19.66 2.28 5.24
CA HIS A 159 18.28 2.17 5.72
C HIS A 159 17.83 0.70 5.88
N GLY A 160 18.63 -0.10 6.58
CA GLY A 160 18.43 -1.55 6.72
C GLY A 160 17.02 -1.98 7.16
N PRO A 161 16.44 -1.42 8.25
CA PRO A 161 15.07 -1.77 8.67
C PRO A 161 14.03 -1.49 7.59
N THR A 162 14.07 -0.31 6.97
CA THR A 162 13.15 0.08 5.88
C THR A 162 13.35 -0.78 4.64
N TYR A 163 14.58 -1.14 4.32
CA TYR A 163 14.91 -2.04 3.21
C TYR A 163 14.34 -3.44 3.44
N ARG A 164 14.50 -4.01 4.64
CA ARG A 164 13.88 -5.29 5.01
C ARG A 164 12.36 -5.24 4.94
N ASP A 165 11.75 -4.15 5.41
CA ASP A 165 10.30 -3.97 5.34
C ASP A 165 9.84 -3.83 3.87
N TRP A 166 10.63 -3.19 3.02
CA TRP A 166 10.38 -3.14 1.57
C TRP A 166 10.51 -4.52 0.94
N GLU A 167 11.53 -5.30 1.29
CA GLU A 167 11.70 -6.69 0.85
C GLU A 167 10.48 -7.54 1.16
N GLY A 168 9.95 -7.42 2.38
CA GLY A 168 8.73 -8.08 2.84
C GLY A 168 7.42 -7.46 2.32
N GLY A 169 7.47 -6.35 1.58
CA GLY A 169 6.28 -5.66 1.04
C GLY A 169 5.49 -4.84 2.06
N ALA A 170 5.98 -4.69 3.29
CA ALA A 170 5.41 -3.81 4.32
C ALA A 170 5.74 -2.33 4.08
N HIS A 171 6.84 -2.06 3.35
CA HIS A 171 7.21 -0.72 2.91
C HIS A 171 7.24 -0.60 1.39
N GLY A 172 6.96 0.58 0.87
CA GLY A 172 6.66 0.79 -0.55
C GLY A 172 5.23 0.40 -0.89
N ARG A 173 4.88 0.45 -2.18
CA ARG A 173 3.55 0.10 -2.68
C ARG A 173 3.67 -0.97 -3.75
N THR A 174 2.96 -2.07 -3.55
CA THR A 174 2.76 -3.12 -4.55
C THR A 174 1.37 -2.96 -5.15
N SER A 175 1.29 -3.01 -6.48
CA SER A 175 0.07 -2.83 -7.26
C SER A 175 0.00 -3.88 -8.38
N GLY A 176 -1.14 -4.00 -9.05
CA GLY A 176 -1.36 -5.03 -10.07
C GLY A 176 -1.97 -6.30 -9.47
N HIS A 177 -1.66 -7.45 -10.08
CA HIS A 177 -2.32 -8.70 -9.74
C HIS A 177 -1.57 -9.44 -8.62
N TRP A 178 -2.32 -9.95 -7.64
CA TRP A 178 -1.76 -10.85 -6.64
C TRP A 178 -1.53 -12.26 -7.24
N ASP A 179 -2.42 -12.69 -8.14
CA ASP A 179 -2.28 -13.91 -8.91
C ASP A 179 -1.51 -13.62 -10.20
N ALA A 180 -0.32 -14.22 -10.33
CA ALA A 180 0.55 -14.04 -11.47
C ALA A 180 -0.09 -14.53 -12.79
N LYS A 181 -1.08 -15.42 -12.75
CA LYS A 181 -1.82 -15.84 -13.96
C LYS A 181 -2.76 -14.76 -14.46
N SER A 182 -3.25 -13.92 -13.55
CA SER A 182 -4.18 -12.84 -13.86
C SER A 182 -3.46 -11.60 -14.42
N GLY A 183 -2.14 -11.49 -14.21
CA GLY A 183 -1.29 -10.47 -14.83
C GLY A 183 -0.07 -10.09 -13.98
N PRO A 184 0.67 -9.04 -14.37
CA PRO A 184 1.86 -8.61 -13.63
C PRO A 184 1.49 -7.89 -12.33
N SER A 185 2.39 -7.99 -11.36
CA SER A 185 2.47 -7.10 -10.20
C SER A 185 3.62 -6.10 -10.38
N ARG A 186 3.50 -4.93 -9.79
CA ARG A 186 4.52 -3.89 -9.80
C ARG A 186 4.76 -3.42 -8.38
N ARG A 187 5.99 -3.59 -7.90
CA ARG A 187 6.45 -3.02 -6.64
C ARG A 187 7.26 -1.76 -6.92
N LEU A 188 6.82 -0.64 -6.34
CA LEU A 188 7.55 0.61 -6.45
C LEU A 188 8.86 0.56 -5.66
N VAL A 189 9.86 1.32 -6.13
CA VAL A 189 11.17 1.47 -5.51
C VAL A 189 11.22 2.74 -4.65
N CYS A 190 12.26 2.87 -3.81
CA CYS A 190 12.40 3.99 -2.87
C CYS A 190 12.22 5.36 -3.54
N VAL A 191 12.85 5.53 -4.72
CA VAL A 191 12.87 6.79 -5.46
C VAL A 191 11.57 7.11 -6.23
N ASN A 192 10.56 6.23 -6.17
CA ASN A 192 9.21 6.58 -6.63
C ASN A 192 8.46 7.50 -5.66
N CYS A 193 8.85 7.46 -4.39
CA CYS A 193 8.21 8.25 -3.33
C CYS A 193 9.16 9.27 -2.73
N HIS A 194 10.44 8.90 -2.58
CA HIS A 194 11.47 9.71 -1.96
C HIS A 194 12.35 10.38 -3.01
N ASP A 195 12.62 11.67 -2.85
CA ASP A 195 13.70 12.30 -3.59
C ASP A 195 15.05 11.88 -3.01
N PRO A 196 15.97 11.26 -3.78
CA PRO A 196 17.27 10.90 -3.24
C PRO A 196 18.04 12.11 -2.69
N HIS A 197 17.81 13.32 -3.18
CA HIS A 197 18.48 14.52 -2.65
C HIS A 197 17.69 15.21 -1.52
N GLN A 198 16.38 14.94 -1.41
CA GLN A 198 15.51 15.46 -0.36
C GLN A 198 14.42 14.44 0.05
N PRO A 199 14.78 13.36 0.76
CA PRO A 199 13.91 12.17 0.89
C PRO A 199 12.57 12.39 1.60
N ARG A 200 12.38 13.53 2.28
CA ARG A 200 11.11 13.81 2.96
C ARG A 200 9.97 13.90 1.95
N ILE A 201 9.00 13.00 2.10
CA ILE A 201 7.79 13.01 1.26
C ILE A 201 6.95 14.25 1.62
N PRO A 202 6.50 15.05 0.63
CA PRO A 202 5.54 16.12 0.85
C PRO A 202 4.21 15.60 1.42
N GLY A 203 3.49 16.44 2.18
CA GLY A 203 2.14 16.10 2.62
C GLY A 203 1.16 16.04 1.44
N ARG A 204 0.13 15.19 1.52
CA ARG A 204 -1.05 15.23 0.63
C ARG A 204 -2.28 15.67 1.42
N ALA A 205 -3.24 16.27 0.71
CA ALA A 205 -4.58 16.42 1.25
C ALA A 205 -5.17 15.03 1.52
N ALA A 206 -5.69 14.82 2.74
CA ALA A 206 -6.41 13.60 3.06
C ALA A 206 -7.71 13.56 2.25
N ALA A 207 -8.08 12.36 1.79
CA ALA A 207 -9.42 12.13 1.28
C ALA A 207 -10.46 12.36 2.41
N PRO A 208 -11.73 12.65 2.07
CA PRO A 208 -12.78 12.67 3.06
C PRO A 208 -12.79 11.38 3.90
N GLY A 209 -13.08 11.51 5.19
CA GLY A 209 -13.15 10.37 6.09
C GLY A 209 -14.19 9.34 5.65
N PRO A 210 -14.06 8.07 6.08
CA PRO A 210 -15.04 7.04 5.76
C PRO A 210 -16.40 7.44 6.36
N ARG A 211 -17.47 7.35 5.55
CA ARG A 211 -18.82 7.54 6.07
C ARG A 211 -19.23 6.32 6.87
N SER A 212 -19.77 6.55 8.07
CA SER A 212 -20.26 5.46 8.90
C SER A 212 -21.65 5.02 8.41
N LEU A 213 -21.97 3.73 8.53
CA LEU A 213 -23.30 3.22 8.18
C LEU A 213 -24.41 3.76 9.11
N ARG A 214 -24.03 4.40 10.24
CA ARG A 214 -24.94 4.98 11.24
C ARG A 214 -24.95 6.52 11.16
N GLU A 215 -24.34 7.11 10.14
CA GLU A 215 -24.31 8.56 9.99
C GLU A 215 -25.71 9.04 9.61
N GLU A 216 -26.47 9.53 10.60
CA GLU A 216 -27.60 10.41 10.33
C GLU A 216 -27.08 11.60 9.54
N THR A 217 -27.81 11.98 8.49
CA THR A 217 -27.47 13.07 7.57
C THR A 217 -26.75 14.20 8.31
N PRO A 218 -25.48 14.49 7.98
CA PRO A 218 -24.77 15.57 8.64
C PRO A 218 -25.55 16.88 8.47
N PRO A 219 -25.67 17.73 9.51
CA PRO A 219 -26.20 19.07 9.30
C PRO A 219 -25.36 19.76 8.22
N ALA A 220 -26.04 20.42 7.28
CA ALA A 220 -25.40 21.08 6.15
C ALA A 220 -24.25 21.95 6.63
N VAL A 221 -23.03 21.64 6.18
CA VAL A 221 -21.87 22.51 6.42
C VAL A 221 -22.16 23.83 5.71
N PRO A 222 -22.15 24.98 6.41
CA PRO A 222 -22.33 26.26 5.75
C PRO A 222 -21.21 26.46 4.73
N VAL A 223 -21.60 26.66 3.47
CA VAL A 223 -20.66 27.06 2.42
C VAL A 223 -20.08 28.42 2.84
N PRO A 224 -18.76 28.55 3.03
CA PRO A 224 -18.17 29.86 3.33
C PRO A 224 -18.47 30.80 2.15
N PRO A 225 -18.83 32.07 2.41
CA PRO A 225 -19.15 33.00 1.35
C PRO A 225 -17.96 33.11 0.39
N THR A 226 -18.26 33.02 -0.90
CA THR A 226 -17.29 33.17 -1.97
C THR A 226 -16.61 34.54 -1.81
N SER A 227 -15.33 34.54 -1.45
CA SER A 227 -14.54 35.77 -1.37
C SER A 227 -14.37 36.33 -2.78
N THR A 228 -15.21 37.28 -3.16
CA THR A 228 -14.99 38.14 -4.33
C THR A 228 -14.06 39.28 -3.96
N ARG A 229 -12.75 39.02 -3.98
CA ARG A 229 -11.67 39.88 -4.52
C ARG A 229 -10.30 39.37 -4.11
#